data_AF-A0AAD6F216-F1
#
_entry.id   AF-A0AAD6F216-F1
#
_cell.length_a   1.000
_cell.length_b   1.000
_cell.length_c   1.000
_cell.angle_alpha   90.00
_cell.angle_beta   90.00
_cell.angle_gamma   90.00
#
_symmetry.space_group_name_H-M   'P 1'
#
loop_
_entity.id
_entity.type
_entity.pdbx_description
1 polymer ?
#
loop_
_entity_poly.entity_id
_entity_poly.type
_entity_poly.pdbx_seq_one_letter_code
_entity_poly.pdbx_strand_id
1 'polypeptide(L)'
;MDHHCPWVNNCVGERNQRFFVLFTMYIAVISSHALALCGYQFITCVKVQWSECSDFSPPVTMLLMIFLCMESLLFFTFTAVMFGTQLHSICNDETRLKNEKPTWERQTRWAGLRSVFGGGPPSLRWINPFAGLKLPILLPRRSWRGGAEFSV
;
A
#
# COMPACT_ATOMS: atom_id res chain seq x y z
N MET A 1 -5.58 -15.90 3.49
CA MET A 1 -5.49 -16.29 4.92
C MET A 1 -5.64 -15.03 5.76
N ASP A 2 -6.55 -15.04 6.72
CA ASP A 2 -6.70 -13.94 7.66
C ASP A 2 -5.63 -14.05 8.75
N HIS A 3 -4.90 -12.96 9.03
CA HIS A 3 -3.92 -12.91 10.11
C HIS A 3 -4.08 -11.62 10.91
N HIS A 4 -3.78 -11.65 12.21
CA HIS A 4 -3.75 -10.44 13.02
C HIS A 4 -2.39 -9.76 12.87
N CYS A 5 -2.38 -8.51 12.40
CA CYS A 5 -1.17 -7.73 12.24
C CYS A 5 -1.13 -6.66 13.34
N PRO A 6 -0.26 -6.81 14.35
CA PRO A 6 -0.20 -5.88 15.48
C PRO A 6 0.23 -4.46 15.04
N TRP A 7 0.98 -4.35 13.95
CA TRP A 7 1.48 -3.08 13.41
C TRP A 7 0.38 -2.16 12.89
N VAL A 8 -0.71 -2.73 12.37
CA VAL A 8 -1.91 -1.98 11.94
C VAL A 8 -3.02 -2.06 12.98
N ASN A 9 -2.76 -2.70 14.12
CA ASN A 9 -3.71 -3.00 15.18
C ASN A 9 -5.04 -3.55 14.64
N ASN A 10 -4.97 -4.44 13.64
CA ASN A 10 -6.14 -4.94 12.94
C ASN A 10 -5.88 -6.32 12.33
N CYS A 11 -6.95 -7.07 12.10
CA CYS A 11 -6.91 -8.27 11.30
C CYS A 11 -6.80 -7.91 9.82
N VAL A 12 -5.88 -8.54 9.11
CA VAL A 12 -5.71 -8.45 7.67
C VAL A 12 -6.30 -9.71 7.05
N GLY A 13 -7.27 -9.51 6.16
CA GLY A 13 -8.04 -10.57 5.51
C GLY A 13 -8.64 -10.10 4.19
N GLU A 14 -9.50 -10.91 3.58
CA GLU A 14 -10.02 -10.68 2.22
C GLU A 14 -10.56 -9.25 1.99
N ARG A 15 -11.26 -8.68 2.98
CA ARG A 15 -11.90 -7.36 2.87
C ARG A 15 -10.93 -6.17 2.92
N ASN A 16 -9.73 -6.34 3.45
CA ASN A 16 -8.73 -5.26 3.56
C ASN A 16 -7.35 -5.65 3.02
N GLN A 17 -7.23 -6.81 2.39
CA GLN A 17 -6.00 -7.32 1.78
C GLN A 17 -5.44 -6.34 0.75
N ARG A 18 -6.31 -5.73 -0.07
CA ARG A 18 -5.90 -4.68 -1.03
C ARG A 18 -5.21 -3.51 -0.32
N PHE A 19 -5.80 -2.99 0.76
CA PHE A 19 -5.25 -1.87 1.51
C PHE A 19 -3.91 -2.23 2.13
N PHE A 20 -3.78 -3.43 2.68
CA PHE A 20 -2.53 -3.89 3.27
C PHE A 20 -1.40 -4.06 2.25
N VAL A 21 -1.70 -4.59 1.06
CA VAL A 21 -0.71 -4.71 -0.03
C VAL A 21 -0.27 -3.34 -0.53
N LEU A 22 -1.22 -2.39 -0.70
CA LEU A 22 -0.87 -1.02 -1.07
C LEU A 22 -0.06 -0.32 0.03
N PHE A 23 -0.44 -0.49 1.30
CA PHE A 23 0.30 0.04 2.43
C PHE A 23 1.77 -0.42 2.43
N THR A 24 2.00 -1.73 2.33
CA THR A 24 3.38 -2.27 2.31
C THR A 24 4.17 -1.80 1.09
N MET A 25 3.53 -1.71 -0.09
CA MET A 25 4.14 -1.13 -1.28
C MET A 25 4.56 0.34 -1.07
N TYR A 26 3.69 1.17 -0.51
CA TYR A 26 3.99 2.59 -0.27
C TYR A 26 5.13 2.79 0.72
N ILE A 27 5.17 1.99 1.80
CA ILE A 27 6.28 2.04 2.76
C ILE A 27 7.59 1.60 2.10
N ALA A 28 7.57 0.58 1.25
CA ALA A 28 8.76 0.18 0.50
C ALA A 28 9.24 1.29 -0.45
N VAL A 29 8.32 2.00 -1.13
CA VAL A 29 8.65 3.11 -2.03
C VAL A 29 9.20 4.33 -1.28
N ILE A 30 8.61 4.72 -0.15
CA ILE A 30 9.14 5.86 0.62
C ILE A 30 10.50 5.52 1.26
N SER A 31 10.70 4.27 1.69
CA SER A 31 11.98 3.81 2.22
C SER A 31 13.07 3.80 1.14
N SER A 32 12.75 3.34 -0.08
CA SER A 32 13.71 3.39 -1.20
C SER A 32 14.01 4.82 -1.64
N HIS A 33 13.01 5.71 -1.61
CA HIS A 33 13.20 7.14 -1.85
C HIS A 33 14.13 7.78 -0.81
N ALA A 34 13.95 7.48 0.48
CA ALA A 34 14.83 7.94 1.55
C ALA A 34 16.28 7.46 1.36
N LEU A 35 16.48 6.19 0.97
CA LEU A 35 17.81 5.66 0.62
C LEU A 35 18.44 6.38 -0.57
N ALA A 36 17.66 6.67 -1.61
CA ALA A 36 18.12 7.42 -2.77
C ALA A 36 18.55 8.85 -2.41
N LEU A 37 17.76 9.54 -1.59
CA LEU A 37 18.10 10.88 -1.08
C LEU A 37 19.35 10.84 -0.19
N CYS A 38 19.46 9.85 0.70
CA CYS A 38 20.65 9.66 1.53
C CYS A 38 21.90 9.43 0.68
N GLY A 39 21.81 8.59 -0.36
CA GLY A 39 22.90 8.36 -1.31
C GLY A 39 23.25 9.62 -2.12
N TYR A 40 22.24 10.37 -2.57
CA TYR A 40 22.43 11.63 -3.27
C TYR A 40 23.14 12.68 -2.40
N GLN A 41 22.71 12.85 -1.15
CA GLN A 41 23.35 13.73 -0.18
C GLN A 41 24.81 13.32 0.05
N PHE A 42 25.06 12.03 0.28
CA PHE A 42 26.41 11.51 0.48
C PHE A 42 27.33 11.81 -0.72
N ILE A 43 26.88 11.51 -1.95
CA ILE A 43 27.66 11.79 -3.16
C ILE A 43 27.94 13.29 -3.30
N THR A 44 26.96 14.13 -2.98
CA THR A 44 27.10 15.59 -3.04
C THR A 44 28.11 16.09 -2.01
N CYS A 45 28.04 15.64 -0.75
CA CYS A 45 28.97 16.02 0.31
C CYS A 45 30.37 15.40 0.17
N VAL A 46 30.54 14.39 -0.68
CA VAL A 46 31.87 13.90 -1.05
C VAL A 46 32.47 14.77 -2.17
N LYS A 47 31.64 15.27 -3.08
CA LYS A 47 32.08 16.16 -4.18
C LYS A 47 32.33 17.60 -3.73
N VAL A 48 31.46 18.10 -2.87
CA VAL A 48 31.54 19.41 -2.21
C VAL A 48 32.10 19.16 -0.82
N GLN A 49 33.02 20.01 -0.35
CA GLN A 49 33.56 19.85 1.00
C GLN A 49 32.45 19.70 2.05
N TRP A 50 32.56 18.72 2.94
CA TRP A 50 31.55 18.38 3.95
C TRP A 50 31.06 19.56 4.79
N SER A 51 31.89 20.60 5.00
CA SER A 51 31.54 21.82 5.72
C SER A 51 30.50 22.70 5.02
N GLU A 52 30.42 22.63 3.70
CA GLU A 52 29.51 23.47 2.88
C GLU A 52 28.23 22.73 2.48
N CYS A 53 28.11 21.46 2.87
CA CYS A 53 27.06 20.57 2.39
C CYS A 53 25.75 20.65 3.20
N SER A 54 25.81 21.17 4.44
CA SER A 54 24.68 21.23 5.36
C SER A 54 24.87 22.36 6.36
N ASP A 55 23.76 22.89 6.89
CA ASP A 55 23.75 23.84 7.99
C ASP A 55 24.25 23.21 9.32
N PHE A 56 24.25 21.88 9.41
CA PHE A 56 24.79 21.14 10.55
C PHE A 56 26.28 20.86 10.41
N SER A 57 26.96 20.68 11.54
CA SER A 57 28.35 20.26 11.53
C SER A 57 28.50 18.89 10.85
N PRO A 58 29.58 18.65 10.08
CA PRO A 58 29.81 17.38 9.39
C PRO A 58 29.55 16.11 10.22
N PRO A 59 29.98 15.99 11.50
CA PRO A 59 29.70 14.80 12.29
C PRO A 59 28.21 14.61 12.58
N VAL A 60 27.45 15.69 12.80
CA VAL A 60 26.00 15.60 13.04
C VAL A 60 25.28 15.14 11.78
N THR A 61 25.60 15.73 10.63
CA THR A 61 25.04 15.31 9.33
C THR A 61 25.32 13.84 9.04
N MET A 62 26.54 13.38 9.31
CA MET A 62 26.91 11.97 9.16
C MET A 62 26.08 11.05 10.05
N LEU A 63 25.90 11.40 11.33
CA LEU A 63 25.08 10.62 12.25
C LEU A 63 23.63 10.54 11.78
N LEU A 64 23.04 11.67 11.37
CA LEU A 64 21.66 11.71 10.86
C LEU A 64 21.48 10.85 9.61
N MET A 65 22.43 10.91 8.68
CA MET A 65 22.41 10.07 7.47
C MET A 65 22.54 8.58 7.81
N ILE A 66 23.39 8.21 8.76
CA ILE A 66 23.54 6.81 9.21
C ILE A 66 22.23 6.30 9.78
N PHE A 67 21.60 7.04 10.70
CA PHE A 67 20.31 6.64 11.28
C PHE A 67 19.21 6.53 10.23
N LEU A 68 19.09 7.51 9.34
CA LEU A 68 18.10 7.48 8.25
C LEU A 68 18.33 6.28 7.31
N CYS A 69 19.58 5.99 6.97
CA CYS A 69 19.93 4.86 6.12
C CYS A 69 19.59 3.52 6.79
N MET A 70 19.95 3.35 8.06
CA MET A 70 19.62 2.15 8.85
C MET A 70 18.11 1.94 8.97
N GLU A 71 17.37 2.98 9.32
CA GLU A 71 15.90 2.95 9.41
C GLU A 71 15.28 2.57 8.07
N SER A 72 15.70 3.24 6.99
CA SER A 72 15.15 3.01 5.66
C SER A 72 15.47 1.60 5.14
N LEU A 73 16.66 1.06 5.39
CA LEU A 73 17.00 -0.33 5.04
C LEU A 73 16.13 -1.34 5.81
N LEU A 74 15.91 -1.12 7.11
CA LEU A 74 15.10 -1.99 7.94
C LEU A 74 13.65 -2.00 7.45
N PHE A 75 13.03 -0.83 7.26
CA PHE A 75 11.66 -0.75 6.78
C PHE A 75 11.53 -1.24 5.33
N PHE A 76 12.48 -0.93 4.45
CA PHE A 76 12.46 -1.42 3.07
C PHE A 76 12.49 -2.94 3.01
N THR A 77 13.44 -3.58 3.68
CA THR A 77 13.57 -5.05 3.65
C THR A 77 12.35 -5.73 4.27
N PHE A 78 11.90 -5.27 5.43
CA PHE A 78 10.71 -5.79 6.09
C PHE A 78 9.46 -5.68 5.21
N THR A 79 9.20 -4.49 4.67
CA THR A 79 8.00 -4.26 3.85
C THR A 79 8.07 -4.88 2.47
N ALA A 80 9.25 -5.00 1.86
CA ALA A 80 9.43 -5.73 0.60
C ALA A 80 9.12 -7.22 0.76
N VAL A 81 9.59 -7.84 1.85
CA VAL A 81 9.27 -9.25 2.17
C VAL A 81 7.77 -9.41 2.40
N MET A 82 7.16 -8.56 3.23
CA MET A 82 5.71 -8.61 3.48
C MET A 82 4.88 -8.37 2.22
N PHE A 83 5.28 -7.44 1.36
CA PHE A 83 4.63 -7.22 0.07
C PHE A 83 4.73 -8.46 -0.82
N GLY A 84 5.93 -9.06 -0.91
CA GLY A 84 6.18 -10.27 -1.68
C GLY A 84 5.37 -11.48 -1.20
N THR A 85 5.27 -11.70 0.13
CA THR A 85 4.47 -12.81 0.68
C THR A 85 2.98 -12.60 0.41
N GLN A 86 2.47 -11.37 0.53
CA GLN A 86 1.07 -11.07 0.22
C GLN A 86 0.76 -11.26 -1.28
N LEU A 87 1.64 -10.80 -2.17
CA LEU A 87 1.50 -11.04 -3.61
C LEU A 87 1.57 -12.53 -3.94
N HIS A 88 2.49 -13.27 -3.32
CA HIS A 88 2.61 -14.70 -3.50
C HIS A 88 1.34 -15.43 -3.03
N SER A 89 0.78 -15.05 -1.88
CA SER A 89 -0.48 -15.63 -1.40
C SER A 89 -1.63 -15.38 -2.38
N ILE A 90 -1.77 -14.17 -2.92
CA ILE A 90 -2.80 -13.85 -3.92
C ILE A 90 -2.62 -14.71 -5.17
N CYS A 91 -1.38 -14.84 -5.66
CA CYS A 91 -1.08 -15.66 -6.83
C CYS A 91 -1.28 -17.16 -6.60
N ASN A 92 -1.08 -17.66 -5.37
CA ASN A 92 -1.20 -19.08 -5.04
C ASN A 92 -2.62 -19.50 -4.63
N ASP A 93 -3.43 -18.60 -4.08
CA ASP A 93 -4.85 -18.88 -3.87
C ASP A 93 -5.57 -19.11 -5.22
N GLU A 94 -5.14 -18.41 -6.27
CA GLU A 94 -5.56 -18.67 -7.65
C GLU A 94 -5.18 -20.08 -8.15
N THR A 95 -3.97 -20.57 -7.86
CA THR A 95 -3.53 -21.90 -8.34
C THR A 95 -4.30 -23.02 -7.64
N ARG A 96 -4.68 -22.84 -6.37
CA ARG A 96 -5.50 -23.79 -5.63
C ARG A 96 -6.93 -23.87 -6.17
N LEU A 97 -7.57 -22.74 -6.46
CA LEU A 97 -8.91 -22.70 -7.07
C LEU A 97 -8.94 -23.36 -8.46
N LYS A 98 -7.85 -23.26 -9.24
CA LYS A 98 -7.72 -23.92 -10.54
C LYS A 98 -7.63 -25.45 -10.45
N ASN A 99 -7.13 -26.00 -9.35
CA ASN A 99 -7.04 -27.45 -9.15
C ASN A 99 -8.37 -28.08 -8.72
N GLU A 100 -9.27 -27.28 -8.13
CA GLU A 100 -10.59 -27.75 -7.66
C GLU A 100 -11.69 -27.69 -8.72
N LYS A 101 -11.51 -26.89 -9.79
CA LYS A 101 -12.46 -26.80 -10.91
C LYS A 101 -11.74 -27.02 -12.25
N PRO A 102 -11.96 -28.15 -12.97
CA PRO A 102 -11.38 -28.37 -14.28
C PRO A 102 -12.21 -27.58 -15.30
N THR A 103 -11.94 -26.29 -15.47
CA THR A 103 -12.55 -25.51 -16.54
C THR A 103 -11.47 -24.75 -17.29
N TRP A 104 -11.33 -25.13 -18.56
CA TRP A 104 -10.31 -24.78 -19.54
C TRP A 104 -10.34 -23.30 -19.98
N GLU A 105 -10.37 -22.36 -19.05
CA GLU A 105 -10.06 -20.96 -19.38
C GLU A 105 -8.70 -20.59 -18.81
N ARG A 106 -7.75 -20.50 -19.75
CA ARG A 106 -6.38 -20.02 -19.61
C ARG A 106 -6.37 -18.54 -19.22
N GLN A 107 -7.02 -18.16 -18.12
CA GLN A 107 -6.94 -16.81 -17.59
C GLN A 107 -5.62 -16.66 -16.83
N THR A 108 -4.78 -15.87 -17.47
CA THR A 108 -3.44 -15.40 -17.12
C THR A 108 -3.24 -15.18 -15.62
N ARG A 109 -1.99 -15.35 -15.13
CA ARG A 109 -1.50 -15.08 -13.75
C ARG A 109 -2.05 -13.82 -13.04
N TRP A 110 -2.65 -12.91 -13.79
CA TRP A 110 -3.24 -11.65 -13.36
C TRP A 110 -4.69 -11.73 -12.87
N ALA A 111 -5.36 -12.88 -12.95
CA ALA A 111 -6.77 -13.01 -12.55
C ALA A 111 -7.00 -12.68 -11.05
N GLY A 112 -6.17 -13.21 -10.15
CA GLY A 112 -6.25 -12.90 -8.71
C GLY A 112 -5.81 -11.48 -8.35
N LEU A 113 -4.84 -10.92 -9.08
CA LEU A 113 -4.54 -9.49 -8.92
C LEU A 113 -5.71 -8.62 -9.41
N ARG A 114 -6.42 -9.02 -10.46
CA ARG A 114 -7.60 -8.31 -10.96
C ARG A 114 -8.78 -8.39 -9.97
N SER A 115 -8.96 -9.52 -9.27
CA SER A 115 -10.02 -9.62 -8.25
C SER A 115 -9.76 -8.68 -7.07
N VAL A 116 -8.50 -8.55 -6.64
CA VAL A 116 -8.11 -7.70 -5.50
C VAL A 116 -8.00 -6.21 -5.87
N PHE A 117 -7.41 -5.86 -7.01
CA PHE A 117 -7.12 -4.47 -7.40
C PHE A 117 -8.14 -3.84 -8.37
N GLY A 118 -9.07 -4.63 -8.90
CA GLY A 118 -10.14 -4.19 -9.81
C GLY A 118 -10.03 -4.81 -11.20
N GLY A 119 -11.17 -5.26 -11.74
CA GLY A 119 -11.32 -6.17 -12.89
C GLY A 119 -10.86 -5.70 -14.29
N GLY A 120 -9.90 -4.80 -14.39
CA GLY A 120 -9.32 -4.31 -15.65
C GLY A 120 -7.82 -4.63 -15.79
N PRO A 121 -7.17 -4.20 -16.89
CA PRO A 121 -5.71 -4.24 -17.00
C PRO A 121 -5.04 -3.36 -15.92
N PRO A 122 -3.76 -3.62 -15.59
CA PRO A 122 -3.01 -2.79 -14.65
C PRO A 122 -3.08 -1.33 -15.09
N SER A 123 -3.66 -0.50 -14.23
CA SER A 123 -3.88 0.93 -14.47
C SER A 123 -3.52 1.70 -13.20
N LEU A 124 -3.36 3.02 -13.32
CA LEU A 124 -3.08 3.89 -12.16
C LEU A 124 -4.13 3.77 -11.04
N ARG A 125 -5.33 3.26 -11.35
CA ARG A 125 -6.39 2.98 -10.37
C ARG A 125 -6.04 1.84 -9.41
N TRP A 126 -5.15 0.92 -9.79
CA TRP A 126 -4.72 -0.17 -8.91
C TRP A 126 -3.93 0.36 -7.72
N ILE A 127 -3.13 1.40 -7.95
CA ILE A 127 -2.31 2.05 -6.94
C ILE A 127 -3.17 2.91 -6.01
N ASN A 128 -4.27 3.47 -6.51
CA ASN A 128 -5.18 4.29 -5.70
C ASN A 128 -6.00 3.40 -4.72
N PRO A 129 -5.86 3.56 -3.39
CA PRO A 129 -6.61 2.78 -2.41
C PRO A 129 -8.12 3.07 -2.44
N PHE A 130 -8.54 4.23 -2.94
CA PHE A 130 -9.94 4.65 -2.97
C PHE A 130 -10.64 4.33 -4.30
N ALA A 131 -9.93 3.76 -5.27
CA ALA A 131 -10.55 3.43 -6.55
C ALA A 131 -11.61 2.32 -6.37
N GLY A 132 -12.88 2.68 -6.65
CA GLY A 132 -14.04 1.80 -6.51
C GLY A 132 -14.77 1.90 -5.16
N LEU A 133 -14.33 2.78 -4.24
CA LEU A 133 -15.03 3.02 -2.98
C LEU A 133 -16.36 3.74 -3.26
N LYS A 134 -17.49 3.03 -3.16
CA LYS A 134 -18.81 3.65 -3.13
C LYS A 134 -19.04 4.19 -1.73
N LEU A 135 -18.67 5.44 -1.48
CA LEU A 135 -19.07 6.12 -0.25
C LEU A 135 -20.61 6.12 -0.19
N PRO A 136 -21.23 5.70 0.93
CA PRO A 136 -22.63 5.95 1.13
C PRO A 136 -22.78 7.46 1.24
N ILE A 137 -23.29 8.08 0.18
CA ILE A 137 -23.73 9.47 0.25
C ILE A 137 -24.86 9.46 1.29
N LEU A 138 -24.58 9.98 2.48
CA LEU A 138 -25.58 10.32 3.48
C LEU A 138 -26.42 11.48 2.91
N LEU A 139 -27.26 11.19 1.92
CA LEU A 139 -28.36 12.07 1.57
C LEU A 139 -29.31 12.04 2.76
N PRO A 140 -29.59 13.17 3.41
CA PRO A 140 -30.62 13.20 4.44
C PRO A 140 -31.95 12.88 3.76
N ARG A 141 -32.52 11.72 4.10
CA ARG A 141 -33.88 11.34 3.70
C ARG A 141 -34.83 12.28 4.43
N ARG A 142 -35.15 13.41 3.81
CA ARG A 142 -36.15 14.37 4.29
C ARG A 142 -37.50 13.64 4.25
N SER A 143 -37.96 13.11 5.38
CA SER A 143 -39.31 12.58 5.51
C SER A 143 -40.28 13.75 5.48
N TRP A 144 -40.84 14.02 4.31
CA TRP A 144 -41.93 14.97 4.16
C TRP A 144 -43.19 14.32 4.75
N ARG A 145 -43.45 14.59 6.02
CA ARG A 145 -44.67 14.17 6.71
C ARG A 145 -45.77 15.16 6.32
N GLY A 146 -46.34 14.99 5.13
CA GLY A 146 -47.57 15.65 4.72
C GLY A 146 -48.73 14.99 5.44
N GLY A 147 -49.36 15.72 6.37
CA GLY A 147 -50.50 15.25 7.14
C GLY A 147 -51.38 16.43 7.51
N ALA A 148 -52.17 16.88 6.55
CA ALA A 148 -53.32 17.74 6.80
C ALA A 148 -54.45 17.26 5.88
N GLU A 149 -55.34 16.43 6.39
CA GLU A 149 -56.73 16.36 5.95
C GLU A 149 -57.62 16.08 7.17
N PHE A 150 -58.31 17.12 7.61
CA PHE A 150 -59.57 17.03 8.34
C PHE A 150 -60.64 16.53 7.37
N SER A 151 -61.55 15.65 7.80
CA SER A 151 -63.01 15.76 7.52
C SER A 151 -63.81 14.60 8.13
N VAL A 152 -64.78 15.03 8.95
CA VAL A 152 -66.05 14.42 9.40
C VAL A 152 -66.00 13.14 10.23
#